data_AF-A0A5D0S070-F1
#
_entry.id   AF-A0A5D0S070-F1
#
_cell.length_a   1.000
_cell.length_b   1.000
_cell.length_c   1.000
_cell.angle_alpha   90.00
_cell.angle_beta   90.00
_cell.angle_gamma   90.00
#
_symmetry.space_group_name_H-M   'P 1'
#
loop_
_entity.id
_entity.type
_entity.pdbx_description
1 polymer ?
#
loop_
_entity_poly.entity_id
_entity_poly.type
_entity_poly.pdbx_seq_one_letter_code
_entity_poly.pdbx_strand_id
1 'polypeptide(L)'
;MDDPIQTTAEVAEAAAMPRAHAVHTQDGVCGAEQAELPAAVADKPVDRKSPAEWAYQRLVLYIQHFEKQLDNEHEIAMGFVGGAPGIMRIEGMGFYDPDIVTFYGSDPSGARTQLIQHVTQLNVFLRALPKVANNKEPVRIGFRLAADLEGVADETLPDAGNPVAGS
;
A
#
# COMPACT_ATOMS: atom_id res chain seq x y z
N MET A 1 45.28 5.19 5.37
CA MET A 1 44.03 5.35 4.61
C MET A 1 43.78 4.01 3.99
N ASP A 2 43.02 3.18 4.70
CA ASP A 2 42.59 1.87 4.23
C ASP A 2 41.21 2.09 3.61
N ASP A 3 41.15 2.26 2.29
CA ASP A 3 39.88 2.19 1.58
C ASP A 3 39.41 0.73 1.63
N PRO A 4 38.27 0.42 2.26
CA PRO A 4 37.75 -0.94 2.28
C PRO A 4 37.46 -1.35 0.84
N ILE A 5 38.08 -2.45 0.39
CA ILE A 5 37.82 -3.05 -0.92
C ILE A 5 36.38 -3.57 -0.88
N GLN A 6 35.43 -2.77 -1.37
CA GLN A 6 34.06 -3.23 -1.59
C GLN A 6 34.09 -4.28 -2.70
N THR A 7 33.56 -5.45 -2.39
CA THR A 7 33.41 -6.54 -3.33
C THR A 7 32.33 -6.20 -4.36
N THR A 8 32.44 -6.77 -5.57
CA THR A 8 31.43 -6.59 -6.63
C THR A 8 30.03 -7.04 -6.21
N ALA A 9 29.91 -7.97 -5.26
CA ALA A 9 28.66 -8.37 -4.65
C ALA A 9 28.06 -7.24 -3.79
N GLU A 10 28.83 -6.62 -2.90
CA GLU A 10 28.38 -5.50 -2.06
C GLU A 10 27.98 -4.27 -2.89
N VAL A 11 28.68 -4.01 -4.01
CA VAL A 11 28.30 -2.92 -4.94
C VAL A 11 27.00 -3.24 -5.68
N ALA A 12 26.80 -4.51 -6.09
CA ALA A 12 25.56 -4.94 -6.74
C ALA A 12 24.37 -4.96 -5.77
N GLU A 13 24.57 -5.37 -4.51
CA GLU A 13 23.57 -5.36 -3.45
C GLU A 13 23.20 -3.93 -3.03
N ALA A 14 24.17 -3.02 -2.90
CA ALA A 14 23.92 -1.61 -2.64
C ALA A 14 23.18 -0.92 -3.80
N ALA A 15 23.44 -1.34 -5.05
CA ALA A 15 22.70 -0.89 -6.23
C ALA A 15 21.29 -1.50 -6.34
N ALA A 16 21.04 -2.65 -5.70
CA ALA A 16 19.75 -3.34 -5.68
C ALA A 16 18.79 -2.80 -4.60
N MET A 17 19.28 -2.05 -3.61
CA MET A 17 18.42 -1.37 -2.64
C MET A 17 17.68 -0.20 -3.29
N PRO A 18 16.34 -0.15 -3.19
CA PRO A 18 15.57 0.94 -3.77
C PRO A 18 15.96 2.28 -3.12
N ARG A 19 16.38 3.23 -3.94
CA ARG A 19 16.66 4.60 -3.51
C ARG A 19 15.34 5.31 -3.27
N ALA A 20 14.94 5.44 -2.00
CA ALA A 20 13.84 6.27 -1.55
C ALA A 20 14.38 7.55 -0.90
N HIS A 21 13.75 8.69 -1.14
CA HIS A 21 14.19 9.98 -0.62
C HIS A 21 13.01 10.93 -0.52
N ALA A 22 12.87 11.61 0.62
CA ALA A 22 11.96 12.73 0.77
C ALA A 22 12.58 13.83 1.64
N VAL A 23 12.09 15.05 1.44
CA VAL A 23 12.48 16.25 2.19
C VAL A 23 11.20 16.94 2.63
N HIS A 24 11.12 17.30 3.91
CA HIS A 24 9.96 17.94 4.51
C HIS A 24 10.34 19.36 4.98
N THR A 25 9.36 20.26 5.01
CA THR A 25 9.56 21.64 5.51
C THR A 25 9.70 21.70 7.03
N GLN A 26 9.19 20.69 7.73
CA GLN A 26 9.33 20.52 9.16
C GLN A 26 10.42 19.49 9.44
N ASP A 27 11.38 19.87 10.28
CA ASP A 27 12.42 18.97 10.74
C ASP A 27 11.83 17.82 11.57
N GLY A 28 12.39 16.62 11.40
CA GLY A 28 11.97 15.42 12.15
C GLY A 28 10.71 14.73 11.62
N VAL A 29 10.04 15.28 10.59
CA VAL A 29 8.99 14.56 9.87
C VAL A 29 9.65 13.52 8.97
N CYS A 30 9.30 12.25 9.19
CA CYS A 30 9.69 11.13 8.36
C CYS A 30 8.51 10.77 7.48
N GLY A 31 8.71 10.63 6.17
CA GLY A 31 7.70 10.15 5.22
C GLY A 31 7.72 8.63 5.10
N ALA A 32 6.88 8.09 4.22
CA ALA A 32 6.88 6.65 3.92
C ALA A 32 8.18 6.21 3.24
N GLU A 33 8.84 7.14 2.53
CA GLU A 33 10.10 6.95 1.82
C GLU A 33 11.31 6.77 2.74
N GLN A 34 11.27 7.33 3.95
CA GLN A 34 12.34 7.20 4.94
C GLN A 34 11.99 6.22 6.07
N ALA A 35 10.80 5.62 6.04
CA ALA A 35 10.46 4.53 6.93
C ALA A 35 11.29 3.28 6.59
N GLU A 36 11.63 2.48 7.60
CA GLU A 36 12.31 1.21 7.39
C GLU A 36 11.44 0.30 6.50
N LEU A 37 12.05 -0.26 5.44
CA LEU A 37 11.35 -1.22 4.58
C LEU A 37 11.10 -2.51 5.36
N PRO A 38 9.86 -3.03 5.40
CA PRO A 38 9.58 -4.33 6.00
C PRO A 38 10.43 -5.42 5.35
N ALA A 39 10.86 -6.39 6.14
CA ALA A 39 11.77 -7.46 5.69
C ALA A 39 11.22 -8.19 4.46
N ALA A 40 9.93 -8.47 4.41
CA ALA A 40 9.29 -9.12 3.26
C ALA A 40 9.32 -8.28 1.97
N VAL A 41 9.39 -6.95 2.09
CA VAL A 41 9.60 -6.05 0.95
C VAL A 41 11.08 -6.04 0.56
N ALA A 42 12.01 -6.19 1.50
CA ALA A 42 13.45 -6.22 1.21
C ALA A 42 13.96 -7.58 0.69
N ASP A 43 13.26 -8.69 0.98
CA ASP A 43 13.70 -10.06 0.69
C ASP A 43 13.89 -10.34 -0.81
N LYS A 44 13.01 -9.78 -1.64
CA LYS A 44 13.09 -9.91 -3.09
C LYS A 44 13.78 -8.68 -3.71
N PRO A 45 14.87 -8.84 -4.46
CA PRO A 45 15.50 -7.75 -5.21
C PRO A 45 14.51 -7.03 -6.15
N VAL A 46 14.63 -5.71 -6.27
CA VAL A 46 13.68 -4.87 -7.02
C VAL A 46 13.59 -5.26 -8.49
N ASP A 47 14.71 -5.64 -9.12
CA ASP A 47 14.80 -6.09 -10.51
C ASP A 47 14.08 -7.42 -10.78
N ARG A 48 13.75 -8.17 -9.72
CA ARG A 48 12.97 -9.41 -9.80
C ARG A 48 11.49 -9.20 -9.54
N LYS A 49 11.06 -8.00 -9.15
CA LYS A 49 9.65 -7.67 -8.91
C LYS A 49 8.97 -7.22 -10.18
N SER A 50 7.69 -7.56 -10.32
CA SER A 50 6.89 -6.95 -11.37
C SER A 50 6.66 -5.46 -11.06
N PRO A 51 6.39 -4.62 -12.07
CA PRO A 51 5.95 -3.26 -11.85
C PRO A 51 4.75 -3.15 -10.90
N ALA A 52 3.76 -4.04 -11.02
CA ALA A 52 2.56 -4.07 -10.19
C ALA A 52 2.86 -4.45 -8.73
N GLU A 53 3.64 -5.51 -8.51
CA GLU A 53 4.09 -5.95 -7.18
C GLU A 53 4.83 -4.82 -6.47
N TRP A 54 5.76 -4.17 -7.18
CA TRP A 54 6.55 -3.09 -6.61
C TRP A 54 5.76 -1.83 -6.33
N ALA A 55 4.75 -1.51 -7.15
CA ALA A 55 3.82 -0.42 -6.87
C ALA A 55 2.93 -0.73 -5.66
N TYR A 56 2.36 -1.94 -5.60
CA TYR A 56 1.52 -2.39 -4.50
C TYR A 56 2.23 -2.29 -3.15
N GLN A 57 3.43 -2.87 -3.02
CA GLN A 57 4.18 -2.84 -1.77
C GLN A 57 4.44 -1.42 -1.27
N ARG A 58 4.84 -0.50 -2.17
CA ARG A 58 5.07 0.89 -1.81
C ARG A 58 3.79 1.61 -1.42
N LEU A 59 2.68 1.39 -2.13
CA LEU A 59 1.39 1.96 -1.77
C LEU A 59 0.92 1.52 -0.38
N VAL A 60 1.16 0.27 0.00
CA VAL A 60 0.90 -0.20 1.38
C VAL A 60 1.68 0.63 2.39
N LEU A 61 2.98 0.88 2.15
CA LEU A 61 3.80 1.72 3.04
C LEU A 61 3.25 3.15 3.15
N TYR A 62 2.86 3.77 2.03
CA TYR A 62 2.25 5.11 2.04
C TYR A 62 0.93 5.14 2.81
N ILE A 63 0.05 4.16 2.59
CA ILE A 63 -1.26 4.08 3.26
C ILE A 63 -1.08 3.88 4.76
N GLN A 64 -0.24 2.92 5.17
CA GLN A 64 0.04 2.67 6.57
C GLN A 64 0.65 3.90 7.24
N HIS A 65 1.60 4.55 6.58
CA HIS A 65 2.23 5.76 7.09
C HIS A 65 1.23 6.91 7.24
N PHE A 66 0.34 7.11 6.26
CA PHE A 66 -0.73 8.11 6.34
C PHE A 66 -1.68 7.83 7.51
N GLU A 67 -2.11 6.57 7.67
CA GLU A 67 -3.00 6.17 8.77
C GLU A 67 -2.38 6.34 10.16
N LYS A 68 -1.06 6.14 10.33
CA LYS A 68 -0.35 6.37 11.60
C LYS A 68 -0.46 7.81 12.10
N GLN A 69 -0.74 8.77 11.21
CA GLN A 69 -0.85 10.19 11.52
C GLN A 69 -2.29 10.63 11.79
N LEU A 70 -3.28 9.76 11.63
CA LEU A 70 -4.70 10.09 11.80
C LEU A 70 -5.18 9.88 13.24
N ASP A 71 -6.07 10.76 13.68
CA ASP A 71 -6.82 10.61 14.93
C ASP A 71 -7.94 9.56 14.83
N ASN A 72 -8.60 9.25 15.95
CA ASN A 72 -9.66 8.25 16.03
C ASN A 72 -11.02 8.68 15.45
N GLU A 73 -11.10 9.88 14.88
CA GLU A 73 -12.30 10.45 14.27
C GLU A 73 -12.24 10.39 12.74
N HIS A 74 -11.07 10.10 12.17
CA HIS A 74 -10.85 10.06 10.73
C HIS A 74 -10.41 8.69 10.21
N GLU A 75 -10.90 8.35 9.02
CA GLU A 75 -10.53 7.19 8.20
C GLU A 75 -9.89 7.66 6.89
N ILE A 76 -9.15 6.77 6.24
CA ILE A 76 -8.53 7.08 4.95
C ILE A 76 -9.52 6.89 3.79
N ALA A 77 -9.43 7.78 2.81
CA ALA A 77 -10.06 7.63 1.52
C ALA A 77 -9.08 7.94 0.40
N MET A 78 -9.30 7.32 -0.74
CA MET A 78 -8.48 7.43 -1.94
C MET A 78 -9.25 8.17 -3.04
N GLY A 79 -8.64 9.20 -3.59
CA GLY A 79 -9.08 9.84 -4.83
C GLY A 79 -8.21 9.40 -6.00
N PHE A 80 -8.82 9.29 -7.18
CA PHE A 80 -8.14 8.97 -8.43
C PHE A 80 -8.14 10.19 -9.34
N VAL A 81 -6.97 10.58 -9.83
CA VAL A 81 -6.83 11.75 -10.72
C VAL A 81 -6.92 11.28 -12.18
N GLY A 82 -7.84 11.87 -12.95
CA GLY A 82 -7.82 11.76 -14.42
C GLY A 82 -8.53 10.57 -15.07
N GLY A 83 -9.35 9.80 -14.36
CA GLY A 83 -10.07 8.66 -14.99
C GLY A 83 -11.41 8.25 -14.35
N ALA A 84 -11.53 8.27 -13.02
CA ALA A 84 -12.77 7.97 -12.31
C ALA A 84 -13.18 9.17 -11.44
N PRO A 85 -14.40 9.73 -11.60
CA PRO A 85 -14.85 10.82 -10.76
C PRO A 85 -15.25 10.27 -9.38
N GLY A 86 -14.37 10.39 -8.39
CA GLY A 86 -14.78 10.11 -7.01
C GLY A 86 -13.66 9.91 -6.00
N ILE A 87 -14.04 10.07 -4.74
CA ILE A 87 -13.27 9.62 -3.58
C ILE A 87 -13.91 8.30 -3.14
N MET A 88 -13.09 7.28 -2.89
CA MET A 88 -13.51 5.98 -2.38
C MET A 88 -12.92 5.77 -0.98
N ARG A 89 -13.72 5.32 -0.02
CA ARG A 89 -13.17 4.76 1.22
C ARG A 89 -12.51 3.43 0.89
N ILE A 90 -11.20 3.35 1.05
CA ILE A 90 -10.44 2.17 0.70
C ILE A 90 -10.62 1.09 1.76
N GLU A 91 -10.97 -0.10 1.32
CA GLU A 91 -11.22 -1.28 2.17
C GLU A 91 -10.25 -2.41 1.83
N GLY A 92 -9.58 -2.34 0.69
CA GLY A 92 -8.59 -3.33 0.29
C GLY A 92 -7.84 -2.96 -0.98
N MET A 93 -6.76 -3.69 -1.24
CA MET A 93 -5.94 -3.57 -2.43
C MET A 93 -5.44 -4.94 -2.89
N GLY A 94 -5.17 -5.04 -4.18
CA GLY A 94 -4.45 -6.18 -4.76
C GLY A 94 -3.64 -5.77 -5.97
N PHE A 95 -2.82 -6.69 -6.47
CA PHE A 95 -2.11 -6.53 -7.72
C PHE A 95 -2.17 -7.82 -8.53
N TYR A 96 -1.98 -7.71 -9.84
CA TYR A 96 -1.87 -8.86 -10.73
C TYR A 96 -0.74 -8.60 -11.72
N ASP A 97 0.22 -9.52 -11.73
CA ASP A 97 1.44 -9.38 -12.53
C ASP A 97 1.14 -9.38 -14.05
N PRO A 98 1.85 -8.56 -14.83
CA PRO A 98 2.96 -7.70 -14.41
C PRO A 98 2.56 -6.26 -14.03
N ASP A 99 1.33 -5.83 -14.30
CA ASP A 99 1.03 -4.41 -14.46
C ASP A 99 -0.31 -3.90 -13.90
N ILE A 100 -1.15 -4.75 -13.31
CA ILE A 100 -2.46 -4.33 -12.77
C ILE A 100 -2.39 -4.10 -11.27
N VAL A 101 -2.95 -2.97 -10.81
CA VAL A 101 -3.24 -2.69 -9.40
C VAL A 101 -4.75 -2.49 -9.26
N THR A 102 -5.33 -3.06 -8.21
CA THR A 102 -6.77 -3.01 -7.92
C THR A 102 -7.01 -2.41 -6.54
N PHE A 103 -7.98 -1.51 -6.46
CA PHE A 103 -8.47 -0.90 -5.23
C PHE A 103 -9.92 -1.30 -5.00
N TYR A 104 -10.22 -1.72 -3.77
CA TYR A 104 -11.54 -2.11 -3.32
C TYR A 104 -12.03 -1.13 -2.26
N GLY A 105 -13.33 -0.84 -2.28
CA GLY A 105 -13.91 0.03 -1.28
C GLY A 105 -15.34 0.41 -1.54
N SER A 106 -15.74 1.53 -0.95
CA SER A 106 -17.08 2.09 -1.08
C SER A 106 -17.03 3.55 -1.50
N ASP A 107 -17.96 3.97 -2.36
CA ASP A 107 -18.11 5.37 -2.76
C ASP A 107 -18.77 6.20 -1.62
N PRO A 108 -18.96 7.53 -1.80
CA PRO A 108 -19.59 8.35 -0.77
C PRO A 108 -21.06 7.98 -0.45
N SER A 109 -21.74 7.26 -1.35
CA SER A 109 -23.09 6.73 -1.13
C SER A 109 -23.10 5.39 -0.37
N GLY A 110 -21.92 4.79 -0.18
CA GLY A 110 -21.75 3.46 0.40
C GLY A 110 -21.88 2.32 -0.61
N ALA A 111 -21.92 2.63 -1.92
CA ALA A 111 -21.98 1.61 -2.94
C ALA A 111 -20.59 0.97 -3.14
N ARG A 112 -20.57 -0.36 -3.16
CA ARG A 112 -19.36 -1.14 -3.42
C ARG A 112 -18.77 -0.70 -4.75
N THR A 113 -17.51 -0.29 -4.70
CA THR A 113 -16.78 0.22 -5.84
C THR A 113 -15.42 -0.47 -5.93
N GLN A 114 -15.00 -0.75 -7.15
CA GLN A 114 -13.69 -1.30 -7.44
C GLN A 114 -13.06 -0.48 -8.54
N LEU A 115 -11.81 -0.07 -8.36
CA LEU A 115 -11.03 0.53 -9.41
C LEU A 115 -9.88 -0.38 -9.80
N ILE A 116 -9.78 -0.67 -11.09
CA ILE A 116 -8.69 -1.43 -11.70
C ILE A 116 -7.88 -0.44 -12.54
N GLN A 117 -6.56 -0.39 -12.32
CA GLN A 117 -5.65 0.51 -13.03
C GLN A 117 -4.43 -0.24 -13.51
N HIS A 118 -3.94 0.15 -14.69
CA HIS A 118 -2.58 -0.20 -15.09
C HIS A 118 -1.59 0.66 -14.31
N VAL A 119 -0.47 0.08 -13.89
CA VAL A 119 0.52 0.73 -13.00
C VAL A 119 1.10 2.02 -13.58
N THR A 120 1.19 2.13 -14.91
CA THR A 120 1.69 3.36 -15.58
C THR A 120 0.70 4.52 -15.55
N GLN A 121 -0.56 4.27 -15.19
CA GLN A 121 -1.63 5.28 -15.08
C GLN A 121 -1.92 5.66 -13.63
N LEU A 122 -1.18 5.08 -12.68
CA LEU A 122 -1.42 5.21 -11.26
C LEU A 122 -1.21 6.66 -10.80
N ASN A 123 -2.29 7.30 -10.36
CA ASN A 123 -2.29 8.56 -9.65
C ASN A 123 -3.14 8.42 -8.40
N VAL A 124 -2.51 8.43 -7.22
CA VAL A 124 -3.17 8.20 -5.94
C VAL A 124 -3.15 9.48 -5.10
N PHE A 125 -4.32 9.89 -4.65
CA PHE A 125 -4.47 10.95 -3.65
C PHE A 125 -5.08 10.35 -2.38
N LEU A 126 -4.41 10.52 -1.23
CA LEU A 126 -4.91 10.07 0.07
C LEU A 126 -5.53 11.24 0.82
N ARG A 127 -6.71 11.03 1.42
CA ARG A 127 -7.45 12.03 2.17
C ARG A 127 -8.00 11.44 3.45
N ALA A 128 -7.95 12.21 4.54
CA ALA A 128 -8.69 11.92 5.76
C ALA A 128 -10.16 12.31 5.60
N LEU A 129 -11.08 11.38 5.87
CA LEU A 129 -12.52 11.63 5.96
C LEU A 129 -13.02 11.29 7.37
N PRO A 130 -14.09 11.93 7.86
CA PRO A 130 -14.73 11.49 9.10
C PRO A 130 -15.09 10.01 9.04
N LYS A 131 -14.88 9.30 10.15
CA LYS A 131 -15.26 7.89 10.28
C LYS A 131 -16.75 7.71 10.03
N VAL A 132 -17.12 6.53 9.58
CA VAL A 132 -18.54 6.17 9.45
C VAL A 132 -19.19 6.18 10.85
N ALA A 133 -20.29 6.91 11.00
CA ALA A 133 -20.91 7.21 12.31
C ALA A 133 -21.27 5.97 13.15
N ASN A 134 -21.52 4.83 12.51
CA ASN A 134 -21.90 3.58 13.17
C ASN A 134 -20.71 2.68 13.52
N ASN A 135 -19.48 3.04 13.14
CA ASN A 135 -18.29 2.26 13.48
C ASN A 135 -17.82 2.60 14.89
N LYS A 136 -17.54 1.56 15.69
CA LYS A 136 -16.98 1.71 17.03
C LYS A 136 -15.57 2.30 16.99
N GLU A 137 -14.77 1.90 16.01
CA GLU A 137 -13.38 2.31 15.79
C GLU A 137 -13.19 2.61 14.30
N PRO A 138 -12.29 3.55 13.93
CA PRO A 138 -12.01 3.83 12.52
C PRO A 138 -11.41 2.61 11.83
N VAL A 139 -11.87 2.34 10.61
CA VAL A 139 -11.27 1.30 9.77
C VAL A 139 -9.88 1.75 9.31
N ARG A 140 -8.87 0.91 9.57
CA ARG A 140 -7.47 1.13 9.22
C ARG A 140 -6.94 -0.02 8.37
N ILE A 141 -6.98 0.13 7.05
CA ILE A 141 -6.60 -0.94 6.12
C ILE A 141 -5.08 -1.05 5.98
N GLY A 142 -4.34 0.04 6.18
CA GLY A 142 -2.88 0.09 6.02
C GLY A 142 -2.14 -0.85 6.97
N PHE A 143 -2.61 -1.01 8.21
CA PHE A 143 -1.99 -1.96 9.15
C PHE A 143 -2.26 -3.42 8.75
N ARG A 144 -3.45 -3.73 8.24
CA ARG A 144 -3.78 -5.08 7.76
C ARG A 144 -2.96 -5.44 6.51
N LEU A 145 -2.85 -4.50 5.57
CA LEU A 145 -2.03 -4.66 4.37
C LEU A 145 -0.55 -4.85 4.72
N ALA A 146 -0.02 -4.09 5.70
CA ALA A 146 1.36 -4.24 6.13
C ALA A 146 1.60 -5.59 6.83
N ALA A 147 0.67 -6.06 7.67
CA ALA A 147 0.76 -7.37 8.30
C ALA A 147 0.75 -8.52 7.26
N ASP A 148 -0.10 -8.41 6.24
CA ASP A 148 -0.14 -9.36 5.12
C ASP A 148 1.19 -9.38 4.35
N LEU A 149 1.79 -8.20 4.07
CA LEU A 149 3.12 -8.13 3.48
C LEU A 149 4.18 -8.87 4.29
N GLU A 150 4.13 -8.76 5.62
CA GLU A 150 5.07 -9.43 6.53
C GLU A 150 4.84 -10.94 6.67
N GLY A 151 3.82 -11.50 6.00
CA GLY A 151 3.43 -12.90 6.13
C GLY A 151 2.72 -13.21 7.45
N VAL A 152 2.30 -12.17 8.18
CA VAL A 152 1.45 -12.27 9.37
C VAL A 152 0.00 -12.18 8.92
N ALA A 153 -0.42 -13.14 8.09
CA ALA A 153 -1.82 -13.22 7.69
C ALA A 153 -2.67 -13.57 8.92
N ASP A 154 -3.61 -12.70 9.25
CA ASP A 154 -4.67 -12.99 10.23
C ASP A 154 -5.49 -14.17 9.70
N GLU A 155 -5.50 -15.30 10.43
CA GLU A 155 -6.19 -16.55 10.06
C GLU A 155 -7.73 -16.42 9.99
N THR A 156 -8.28 -15.21 10.00
CA THR A 156 -9.73 -14.94 10.03
C THR A 156 -10.35 -14.62 8.66
N LEU A 157 -9.67 -14.87 7.55
CA LEU A 157 -10.31 -14.78 6.22
C LEU A 157 -11.45 -15.81 6.13
N PRO A 158 -12.72 -15.38 5.94
CA PRO A 158 -13.80 -16.32 5.75
C PRO A 158 -13.58 -17.08 4.44
N ASP A 159 -13.67 -18.41 4.53
CA ASP A 159 -13.73 -19.34 3.40
C ASP A 159 -14.65 -18.75 2.32
N ALA A 160 -14.08 -18.35 1.20
CA ALA A 160 -14.82 -17.86 0.05
C ALA A 160 -15.58 -19.05 -0.52
N GLY A 161 -16.74 -19.32 0.10
CA GLY A 161 -17.59 -20.46 -0.15
C GLY A 161 -17.68 -20.74 -1.64
N ASN A 162 -17.14 -21.89 -2.02
CA ASN A 162 -17.33 -22.49 -3.32
C ASN A 162 -18.83 -22.47 -3.64
N PRO A 163 -19.31 -21.84 -4.73
CA PRO A 163 -20.71 -21.96 -5.10
C PRO A 163 -20.94 -23.42 -5.43
N VAL A 164 -21.60 -24.13 -4.52
CA VAL A 164 -22.09 -25.48 -4.75
C VAL A 164 -22.93 -25.39 -6.02
N ALA A 165 -22.42 -26.02 -7.09
CA ALA A 165 -23.18 -26.21 -8.31
C ALA A 165 -24.45 -27.00 -7.96
N GLY A 166 -25.55 -26.27 -7.85
CA GLY A 166 -26.85 -26.80 -7.46
C GLY A 166 -27.72 -27.03 -8.68
N SER A 167 -27.74 -28.31 -9.10
CA SER A 167 -28.85 -29.08 -9.72
C SER A 167 -29.60 -28.52 -10.92
#